data_AF-A0A249L4S8-F1
#
_entry.id   AF-A0A249L4S8-F1
#
_cell.length_a   1.000
_cell.length_b   1.000
_cell.length_c   1.000
_cell.angle_alpha   90.00
_cell.angle_beta   90.00
_cell.angle_gamma   90.00
#
_symmetry.space_group_name_H-M   'P 1'
#
loop_
_entity.id
_entity.type
_entity.pdbx_description
1 polymer ?
#
loop_
_entity_poly.entity_id
_entity_poly.type
_entity_poly.pdbx_seq_one_letter_code
_entity_poly.pdbx_strand_id
1 'polypeptide(L)'
;MRNKTFITAVFASFAWNLYLVGGVMLGASYALDRAAGGQFEVFPTYLRIVYILNFALIAYQVVIFTRSSYGIAVKPKWIVKAFVILGALGILANAASRSANERWNVIPALIITFAFYRILKSDTKRTEVAA
;
A
#
# COMPACT_ATOMS: atom_id res chain seq x y z
N MET A 1 -12.46 9.70 9.25
CA MET A 1 -11.20 10.44 9.58
C MET A 1 -11.44 11.91 9.24
N ARG A 2 -11.09 12.87 10.11
CA ARG A 2 -11.52 14.28 9.92
C ARG A 2 -10.48 15.19 9.25
N ASN A 3 -9.22 14.76 9.12
CA ASN A 3 -8.15 15.55 8.50
C ASN A 3 -8.09 15.28 6.99
N LYS A 4 -8.57 16.26 6.20
CA LYS A 4 -8.61 16.19 4.73
C LYS A 4 -7.21 16.05 4.12
N THR A 5 -6.22 16.79 4.61
CA THR A 5 -4.83 16.72 4.13
C THR A 5 -4.24 15.33 4.27
N PHE A 6 -4.47 14.68 5.41
CA PHE A 6 -4.01 13.31 5.62
C PHE A 6 -4.68 12.32 4.65
N ILE A 7 -5.99 12.44 4.43
CA ILE A 7 -6.71 11.59 3.48
C ILE A 7 -6.16 11.78 2.06
N THR A 8 -5.94 13.02 1.63
CA THR A 8 -5.34 13.33 0.34
C THR A 8 -3.95 12.71 0.20
N ALA A 9 -3.10 12.81 1.23
CA ALA A 9 -1.77 12.19 1.24
C ALA A 9 -1.83 10.67 1.10
N VAL A 10 -2.80 10.01 1.74
CA VAL A 10 -3.02 8.56 1.60
C VAL A 10 -3.44 8.21 0.17
N PHE A 11 -4.38 8.94 -0.44
CA PHE A 11 -4.76 8.69 -1.83
C PHE A 11 -3.65 8.98 -2.83
N ALA A 12 -2.86 10.03 -2.62
CA ALA A 12 -1.67 10.29 -3.43
C ALA A 12 -0.64 9.15 -3.30
N SER A 13 -0.48 8.58 -2.11
CA SER A 13 0.41 7.45 -1.86
C SER A 13 -0.07 6.18 -2.56
N PHE A 14 -1.39 5.93 -2.57
CA PHE A 14 -2.00 4.84 -3.34
C PHE A 14 -1.82 5.05 -4.85
N ALA A 15 -2.05 6.27 -5.34
CA ALA A 15 -1.86 6.60 -6.75
C ALA A 15 -0.41 6.34 -7.19
N TRP A 16 0.57 6.75 -6.38
CA TRP A 16 1.97 6.45 -6.63
C TRP A 16 2.25 4.94 -6.68
N ASN A 17 1.73 4.18 -5.70
CA ASN A 17 1.90 2.72 -5.66
C ASN A 17 1.28 2.02 -6.88
N LEU A 18 0.06 2.41 -7.26
CA LEU A 18 -0.63 1.87 -8.43
C LEU A 18 0.09 2.25 -9.74
N TYR A 19 0.63 3.47 -9.83
CA TYR A 19 1.42 3.91 -10.98
C TYR A 19 2.69 3.07 -11.16
N LEU A 20 3.42 2.78 -10.08
CA LEU A 20 4.61 1.95 -10.14
C LEU A 20 4.28 0.50 -10.47
N VAL A 21 3.32 -0.10 -9.76
CA VAL A 21 2.95 -1.50 -9.97
C VAL A 21 2.34 -1.72 -11.36
N GLY A 22 1.51 -0.77 -11.82
CA GLY A 22 1.00 -0.77 -13.20
C GLY A 22 2.12 -0.66 -14.23
N GLY A 23 3.15 0.15 -13.95
CA GLY A 23 4.35 0.23 -14.78
C GLY A 23 5.05 -1.12 -14.91
N VAL A 24 5.23 -1.84 -13.80
CA VAL A 24 5.82 -3.19 -13.83
C VAL A 24 4.94 -4.15 -14.63
N MET A 25 3.63 -4.18 -14.38
CA MET A 25 2.69 -5.04 -15.11
C MET A 25 2.74 -4.81 -16.62
N LEU A 26 2.88 -3.56 -17.05
CA LEU A 26 2.92 -3.17 -18.45
C LEU A 26 4.32 -3.29 -19.08
N GLY A 27 5.36 -3.56 -18.29
CA GLY A 27 6.73 -3.64 -18.80
C GLY A 27 7.38 -2.27 -19.04
N ALA A 28 6.92 -1.22 -18.36
CA ALA A 28 7.34 0.15 -18.60
C ALA A 28 8.72 0.45 -18.00
N SER A 29 9.59 1.11 -18.78
CA SER A 29 10.98 1.38 -18.40
C SER A 29 11.13 2.29 -17.17
N TYR A 30 10.19 3.22 -16.94
CA TYR A 30 10.24 4.13 -15.79
C TYR A 30 10.13 3.42 -14.42
N ALA A 31 9.63 2.18 -14.40
CA ALA A 31 9.45 1.42 -13.18
C ALA A 31 10.66 0.54 -12.86
N LEU A 32 11.59 0.32 -13.81
CA LEU A 32 12.70 -0.62 -13.67
C LEU A 32 13.57 -0.31 -12.46
N ASP A 33 13.86 0.97 -12.22
CA ASP A 33 14.68 1.44 -11.10
C ASP A 33 13.88 1.58 -9.79
N ARG A 34 12.56 1.49 -9.83
CA ARG A 34 11.66 1.76 -8.69
C ARG A 34 10.94 0.54 -8.16
N ALA A 35 11.18 -0.63 -8.74
CA ALA A 35 10.54 -1.86 -8.36
C ALA A 35 11.52 -3.04 -8.42
N ALA A 36 11.23 -4.06 -7.61
CA ALA A 36 11.95 -5.33 -7.59
C ALA A 36 13.47 -5.18 -7.45
N GLY A 37 13.94 -4.21 -6.66
CA GLY A 37 15.35 -4.00 -6.36
C GLY A 37 16.12 -3.19 -7.39
N GLY A 38 15.51 -2.75 -8.50
CA GLY A 38 16.25 -2.10 -9.59
C GLY A 38 17.15 -3.04 -10.39
N GLN A 39 16.93 -4.35 -10.28
CA GLN A 39 17.90 -5.37 -10.75
C GLN A 39 17.66 -5.88 -12.18
N PHE A 40 16.56 -5.48 -12.80
CA PHE A 40 16.16 -5.96 -14.12
C PHE A 40 16.33 -4.87 -15.17
N GLU A 41 16.79 -5.26 -16.36
CA GLU A 41 16.78 -4.39 -17.55
C GLU A 41 15.43 -4.42 -18.28
N VAL A 42 14.71 -5.55 -18.16
CA VAL A 42 13.34 -5.74 -18.63
C VAL A 42 12.60 -6.61 -17.61
N PHE A 43 11.33 -6.29 -17.33
CA PHE A 43 10.55 -7.09 -16.39
C PHE A 43 10.19 -8.47 -16.96
N PRO A 44 10.66 -9.57 -16.33
CA PRO A 44 10.30 -10.92 -16.77
C PRO A 44 8.80 -11.18 -16.63
N THR A 45 8.22 -11.99 -17.51
CA THR A 45 6.76 -12.28 -17.52
C THR A 45 6.25 -12.77 -16.17
N TYR A 46 6.98 -13.66 -15.48
CA TYR A 46 6.56 -14.17 -14.17
C TYR A 46 6.47 -13.04 -13.12
N LEU A 47 7.39 -12.07 -13.16
CA LEU A 47 7.39 -10.93 -12.24
C LEU A 47 6.19 -10.02 -12.53
N ARG A 48 5.89 -9.80 -13.81
CA ARG A 48 4.72 -9.03 -14.22
C ARG A 48 3.43 -9.65 -13.69
N ILE A 49 3.30 -10.97 -13.74
CA ILE A 49 2.15 -11.70 -13.18
C ILE A 49 2.04 -11.52 -11.66
N VAL A 50 3.14 -11.61 -10.93
CA VAL A 50 3.16 -11.33 -9.47
C VAL A 50 2.68 -9.90 -9.19
N TYR A 51 3.07 -8.94 -10.03
CA TYR A 51 2.67 -7.55 -9.88
C TYR A 51 1.19 -7.30 -10.26
N ILE A 52 0.56 -8.14 -11.08
CA ILE A 52 -0.91 -8.11 -11.27
C ILE A 52 -1.62 -8.41 -9.94
N LEU A 53 -1.16 -9.41 -9.20
CA LEU A 53 -1.71 -9.74 -7.87
C LEU A 53 -1.46 -8.61 -6.87
N ASN A 54 -0.27 -7.99 -6.92
CA ASN A 54 0.05 -6.84 -6.09
C ASN A 54 -0.87 -5.64 -6.42
N PHE A 55 -1.14 -5.39 -7.69
CA PHE A 55 -2.06 -4.34 -8.12
C PHE A 55 -3.47 -4.56 -7.57
N ALA A 56 -3.98 -5.79 -7.68
CA ALA A 56 -5.29 -6.14 -7.13
C ALA A 56 -5.34 -5.94 -5.61
N LEU A 57 -4.26 -6.30 -4.90
CA LEU A 57 -4.13 -6.08 -3.46
C LEU A 57 -4.18 -4.58 -3.12
N ILE A 58 -3.43 -3.74 -3.82
CA ILE A 58 -3.39 -2.29 -3.58
C ILE A 58 -4.74 -1.65 -3.93
N ALA A 59 -5.36 -2.05 -5.04
CA ALA A 59 -6.70 -1.61 -5.40
C ALA A 59 -7.72 -1.97 -4.31
N TYR A 60 -7.61 -3.18 -3.75
CA TYR A 60 -8.45 -3.58 -2.63
C TYR A 60 -8.19 -2.76 -1.36
N GLN A 61 -6.93 -2.43 -1.06
CA GLN A 61 -6.59 -1.48 0.01
C GLN A 61 -7.25 -0.11 -0.21
N VAL A 62 -7.25 0.43 -1.44
CA VAL A 62 -7.93 1.70 -1.77
C VAL A 62 -9.43 1.61 -1.45
N VAL A 63 -10.10 0.52 -1.83
CA VAL A 63 -11.52 0.30 -1.52
C VAL A 63 -11.76 0.29 -0.01
N ILE A 64 -10.95 -0.45 0.74
CA ILE A 64 -11.11 -0.59 2.20
C ILE A 64 -10.84 0.75 2.91
N PHE A 65 -9.79 1.47 2.52
CA PHE A 65 -9.51 2.80 3.05
C PHE A 65 -10.64 3.78 2.74
N THR A 66 -11.16 3.76 1.51
CA THR A 66 -12.28 4.61 1.08
C THR A 66 -13.52 4.36 1.93
N ARG A 67 -13.94 3.09 2.09
CA ARG A 67 -15.07 2.72 2.96
C ARG A 67 -14.88 3.27 4.38
N SER A 68 -13.70 3.05 4.96
CA SER A 68 -13.38 3.56 6.30
C SER A 68 -13.38 5.09 6.38
N SER A 69 -12.93 5.78 5.32
CA SER A 69 -12.92 7.25 5.25
C SER A 69 -14.32 7.85 5.30
N TYR A 70 -15.31 7.16 4.69
CA TYR A 70 -16.73 7.51 4.72
C TYR A 70 -17.48 6.96 5.94
N GLY A 71 -16.77 6.35 6.92
CA GLY A 71 -17.37 5.81 8.14
C GLY A 71 -18.13 4.49 7.94
N ILE A 72 -18.00 3.86 6.77
CA ILE A 72 -18.61 2.57 6.47
C ILE A 72 -17.78 1.47 7.13
N ALA A 73 -18.47 0.55 7.82
CA ALA A 73 -17.81 -0.57 8.48
C ALA A 73 -17.02 -1.44 7.49
N VAL A 74 -15.80 -1.79 7.90
CA VAL A 74 -14.91 -2.71 7.19
C VAL A 74 -15.10 -4.12 7.77
N LYS A 75 -15.45 -5.08 6.91
CA LYS A 75 -15.56 -6.50 7.28
C LYS A 75 -14.89 -7.36 6.20
N PRO A 76 -14.23 -8.47 6.58
CA PRO A 76 -13.90 -8.85 7.96
C PRO A 76 -12.80 -7.97 8.59
N LYS A 77 -12.86 -7.76 9.92
CA LYS A 77 -11.95 -6.84 10.66
C LYS A 77 -10.47 -7.23 10.54
N TRP A 78 -10.16 -8.52 10.37
CA TRP A 78 -8.79 -9.01 10.28
C TRP A 78 -8.03 -8.48 9.05
N ILE A 79 -8.73 -8.08 7.99
CA ILE A 79 -8.11 -7.55 6.76
C ILE A 79 -7.30 -6.28 7.05
N VAL A 80 -7.79 -5.41 7.94
CA VAL A 80 -7.05 -4.21 8.33
C VAL A 80 -5.76 -4.59 9.05
N LYS A 81 -5.78 -5.62 9.91
CA LYS A 81 -4.59 -6.14 10.58
C LYS A 81 -3.59 -6.72 9.56
N ALA A 82 -4.07 -7.48 8.59
CA ALA A 82 -3.23 -8.01 7.51
C ALA A 82 -2.55 -6.89 6.71
N PHE A 83 -3.27 -5.81 6.38
CA PHE A 83 -2.68 -4.67 5.67
C PHE A 83 -1.63 -3.91 6.48
N VAL A 84 -1.78 -3.80 7.81
CA VAL A 84 -0.74 -3.21 8.66
C VAL A 84 0.53 -4.07 8.63
N ILE A 85 0.39 -5.40 8.73
CA ILE A 85 1.53 -6.33 8.69
C ILE A 85 2.23 -6.28 7.33
N LEU A 86 1.47 -6.41 6.24
CA LEU A 86 2.00 -6.32 4.87
C LEU A 86 2.64 -4.96 4.60
N GLY A 87 2.04 -3.88 5.11
CA GLY A 87 2.59 -2.53 5.02
C GLY A 87 3.94 -2.40 5.73
N ALA A 88 4.06 -2.94 6.95
CA ALA A 88 5.32 -2.97 7.69
C ALA A 88 6.40 -3.76 6.94
N LEU A 89 6.07 -4.93 6.40
CA LEU A 89 6.98 -5.72 5.57
C LEU A 89 7.40 -4.95 4.30
N GLY A 90 6.45 -4.28 3.66
CA GLY A 90 6.71 -3.44 2.48
C GLY A 90 7.64 -2.26 2.80
N ILE A 91 7.47 -1.59 3.93
CA ILE A 91 8.37 -0.53 4.40
C ILE A 91 9.79 -1.07 4.53
N LEU A 92 9.95 -2.20 5.22
CA LEU A 92 11.27 -2.82 5.42
C LEU A 92 11.89 -3.23 4.08
N ALA A 93 11.11 -3.82 3.18
CA ALA A 93 11.58 -4.22 1.85
C ALA A 93 12.05 -3.02 1.01
N ASN A 94 11.28 -1.92 0.98
CA ASN A 94 11.68 -0.72 0.26
C ASN A 94 12.92 -0.06 0.90
N ALA A 95 12.99 0.00 2.24
CA ALA A 95 14.12 0.58 2.95
C ALA A 95 15.42 -0.23 2.71
N ALA A 96 15.30 -1.56 2.67
CA ALA A 96 16.40 -2.48 2.40
C ALA A 96 16.72 -2.64 0.90
N SER A 97 15.98 -1.97 0.00
CA SER A 97 16.21 -2.12 -1.44
C SER A 97 17.63 -1.72 -1.83
N ARG A 98 18.18 -2.39 -2.83
CA ARG A 98 19.46 -2.05 -3.46
C ARG A 98 19.35 -0.81 -4.34
N SER A 99 18.16 -0.51 -4.85
CA SER A 99 17.90 0.70 -5.63
C SER A 99 17.67 1.91 -4.73
N ALA A 100 18.45 2.97 -4.97
CA ALA A 100 18.23 4.26 -4.31
C ALA A 100 16.85 4.85 -4.65
N ASN A 101 16.34 4.63 -5.86
CA ASN A 101 15.05 5.15 -6.30
C ASN A 101 13.88 4.39 -5.66
N GLU A 102 14.01 3.08 -5.46
CA GLU A 102 12.98 2.29 -4.78
C GLU A 102 12.90 2.60 -3.28
N ARG A 103 14.01 2.98 -2.63
CA ARG A 103 14.00 3.40 -1.20
C ARG A 103 13.06 4.58 -0.94
N TRP A 104 12.83 5.44 -1.93
CA TRP A 104 11.86 6.53 -1.80
C TRP A 104 10.42 6.05 -1.64
N ASN A 105 10.09 4.83 -2.06
CA ASN A 105 8.78 4.22 -1.86
C ASN A 105 8.47 3.92 -0.38
N VAL A 106 9.46 3.99 0.51
CA VAL A 106 9.25 3.94 1.97
C VAL A 106 8.26 5.01 2.44
N ILE A 107 8.31 6.21 1.86
CA ILE A 107 7.45 7.33 2.25
C ILE A 107 5.96 7.02 2.01
N PRO A 108 5.52 6.72 0.77
CA PRO A 108 4.12 6.37 0.54
C PRO A 108 3.72 5.09 1.29
N ALA A 109 4.62 4.11 1.44
CA ALA A 109 4.35 2.91 2.22
C ALA A 109 4.09 3.22 3.71
N LEU A 110 4.85 4.13 4.32
CA LEU A 110 4.64 4.61 5.70
C LEU A 110 3.28 5.29 5.85
N ILE A 111 2.92 6.17 4.92
CA ILE A 111 1.64 6.89 4.95
C ILE A 111 0.46 5.92 4.91
N ILE A 112 0.48 4.97 3.97
CA ILE A 112 -0.58 3.95 3.82
C ILE A 112 -0.64 3.05 5.05
N THR A 113 0.49 2.56 5.53
CA THR A 113 0.56 1.66 6.69
C THR A 113 0.03 2.35 7.94
N PHE A 114 0.44 3.60 8.17
CA PHE A 114 -0.05 4.40 9.29
C PHE A 114 -1.56 4.65 9.19
N ALA A 115 -2.09 4.88 7.99
CA ALA A 115 -3.53 5.01 7.78
C ALA A 115 -4.30 3.76 8.21
N PHE A 116 -3.87 2.57 7.80
CA PHE A 116 -4.51 1.32 8.25
C PHE A 116 -4.31 1.05 9.74
N TYR A 117 -3.17 1.41 10.32
CA TYR A 117 -2.96 1.31 11.76
C TYR A 117 -3.95 2.19 12.54
N ARG A 118 -4.24 3.40 12.07
CA ARG A 118 -5.26 4.26 12.68
C ARG A 118 -6.66 3.67 12.59
N ILE A 119 -7.00 3.01 11.48
CA ILE A 119 -8.27 2.30 11.32
C ILE A 119 -8.35 1.16 12.33
N LEU A 120 -7.31 0.31 12.39
CA LEU A 120 -7.23 -0.83 13.31
C LEU A 120 -7.41 -0.39 14.77
N LYS A 121 -6.65 0.63 15.21
CA LYS A 121 -6.73 1.18 16.57
C LYS A 121 -8.12 1.72 16.90
N SER A 122 -8.80 2.32 15.93
CA SER A 122 -10.15 2.86 16.11
C SER A 122 -11.20 1.76 16.26
N ASP A 123 -11.03 0.64 15.55
CA ASP A 123 -11.94 -0.51 15.63
C ASP A 123 -11.76 -1.30 16.92
N THR A 124 -10.52 -1.44 17.42
CA THR A 124 -10.25 -2.05 18.74
C THR A 124 -10.96 -1.28 19.85
N LYS A 125 -10.78 0.05 19.91
CA LYS A 125 -11.43 0.90 20.91
C LYS A 125 -12.96 0.80 20.90
N ARG A 126 -13.58 0.76 19.72
CA ARG A 126 -15.04 0.58 19.63
C ARG A 126 -15.51 -0.77 20.15
N THR A 127 -14.68 -1.80 20.02
CA THR A 127 -15.01 -3.15 20.50
C THR A 127 -14.88 -3.22 22.02
N GLU A 128 -13.86 -2.57 22.61
CA GLU A 128 -13.69 -2.47 24.07
C GLU A 128 -14.82 -1.71 24.76
N VAL A 129 -15.32 -0.62 24.15
CA VAL A 129 -16.43 0.18 24.71
C VAL A 129 -17.79 -0.55 24.64
N ALA A 130 -17.94 -1.51 23.73
CA ALA A 130 -19.19 -2.23 23.51
C ALA A 130 -19.28 -3.57 24.28
N ALA A 131 -18.23 -3.94 25.01
CA ALA A 131 -18.14 -5.15 25.84
C ALA A 131 -18.34 -4.80 27.32
#